data_AF-A0A3G4RPP5-F1
#
_entry.id   AF-A0A3G4RPP5-F1
#
_cell.length_a   1.000
_cell.length_b   1.000
_cell.length_c   1.000
_cell.angle_alpha   90.00
_cell.angle_beta   90.00
_cell.angle_gamma   90.00
#
_symmetry.space_group_name_H-M   'P 1'
#
loop_
_entity.id
_entity.type
_entity.pdbx_description
1 polymer ?
#
loop_
_entity_poly.entity_id
_entity_poly.type
_entity_poly.pdbx_seq_one_letter_code
_entity_poly.pdbx_strand_id
1 'polypeptide(L)'
;MASLNKVLSNPGFKFNRADSDALANVWRSIDAQDMANKLGNISKAFKFADVVMKVEKVREKSIEGYETGNWGPLMLEVESWVLSGIASAVALGVFSATLGAYALSLGAPAIAVGIVGILLAAVVGALIDDKFADALNKEIIKPAH
;
A
#
# COMPACT_ATOMS: atom_id res chain seq x y z
N MET A 1 8.44 8.86 3.93
CA MET A 1 7.44 9.38 4.90
C MET A 1 6.93 10.79 4.60
N ALA A 2 7.78 11.80 4.39
CA ALA A 2 7.30 13.19 4.20
C ALA A 2 6.28 13.36 3.06
N SER A 3 6.54 12.76 1.90
CA SER A 3 5.62 12.81 0.74
C SER A 3 4.27 12.14 1.04
N LEU A 4 4.26 11.00 1.72
CA LEU A 4 3.03 10.33 2.14
C LEU A 4 2.22 11.21 3.11
N ASN A 5 2.89 11.84 4.08
CA ASN A 5 2.24 12.73 5.02
C ASN A 5 1.58 13.93 4.34
N LYS A 6 2.15 14.48 3.26
CA LYS A 6 1.49 15.54 2.46
C LYS A 6 0.09 15.12 2.00
N VAL A 7 -0.08 13.85 1.62
CA VAL A 7 -1.38 13.30 1.17
C VAL A 7 -2.30 13.04 2.36
N LEU A 8 -1.79 12.37 3.40
CA LEU A 8 -2.57 12.01 4.59
C LEU A 8 -3.05 13.22 5.40
N SER A 9 -2.31 14.34 5.36
CA SER A 9 -2.72 15.57 6.03
C SER A 9 -3.72 16.42 5.22
N ASN A 10 -4.06 16.01 4.00
CA ASN A 10 -5.00 16.76 3.17
C ASN A 10 -6.41 16.69 3.78
N PRO A 11 -7.06 17.82 4.13
CA PRO A 11 -8.39 17.81 4.72
C PRO A 11 -9.47 17.15 3.86
N GLY A 12 -9.29 17.15 2.53
CA GLY A 12 -10.17 16.48 1.57
C GLY A 12 -9.96 14.98 1.48
N PHE A 13 -8.84 14.45 2.00
CA PHE A 13 -8.56 13.03 2.05
C PHE A 13 -8.83 12.47 3.44
N LYS A 14 -10.12 12.29 3.73
CA LYS A 14 -10.60 11.65 4.97
C LYS A 14 -11.57 10.54 4.62
N PHE A 15 -11.43 9.42 5.31
CA PHE A 15 -12.37 8.31 5.25
C PHE A 15 -12.82 7.98 6.67
N ASN A 16 -14.05 7.49 6.79
CA ASN A 16 -14.64 7.22 8.09
C ASN A 16 -14.09 5.91 8.69
N ARG A 17 -14.38 5.68 9.97
CA ARG A 17 -13.89 4.48 10.68
C ARG A 17 -14.44 3.20 10.06
N ALA A 18 -15.70 3.18 9.61
CA ALA A 18 -16.31 2.00 9.00
C ALA A 18 -15.60 1.59 7.69
N ASP A 19 -15.25 2.56 6.85
CA ASP A 19 -14.47 2.32 5.62
C ASP A 19 -13.08 1.77 5.98
N SER A 20 -12.40 2.36 6.97
CA SER A 20 -11.09 1.88 7.41
C SER A 20 -11.13 0.44 7.95
N ASP A 21 -12.15 0.10 8.74
CA ASP A 21 -12.33 -1.25 9.30
C ASP A 21 -12.67 -2.26 8.22
N ALA A 22 -13.51 -1.89 7.25
CA ALA A 22 -13.83 -2.74 6.11
C ALA A 22 -12.58 -3.06 5.29
N LEU A 23 -11.75 -2.06 5.00
CA LEU A 23 -10.49 -2.23 4.26
C LEU A 23 -9.47 -3.09 5.03
N ALA A 24 -9.36 -2.91 6.35
CA ALA A 24 -8.54 -3.76 7.21
C ALA A 24 -9.05 -5.22 7.23
N ASN A 25 -10.37 -5.43 7.23
CA ASN A 25 -10.95 -6.78 7.20
C ASN A 25 -10.70 -7.49 5.86
N VAL A 26 -10.66 -6.76 4.73
CA VAL A 26 -10.22 -7.36 3.46
C VAL A 26 -8.78 -7.85 3.57
N TRP A 27 -7.87 -7.05 4.13
CA TRP A 27 -6.50 -7.49 4.40
C TRP A 27 -6.46 -8.74 5.28
N ARG A 28 -7.28 -8.79 6.34
CA ARG A 28 -7.38 -9.98 7.21
C ARG A 28 -7.79 -11.24 6.46
N SER A 29 -8.66 -11.11 5.46
CA SER A 29 -9.13 -12.24 4.65
C SER A 29 -8.10 -12.75 3.64
N ILE A 30 -7.03 -11.99 3.37
CA ILE A 30 -5.97 -12.40 2.46
C ILE A 30 -5.07 -13.43 3.13
N ASP A 31 -4.88 -14.54 2.44
CA ASP A 31 -3.81 -15.51 2.72
C ASP A 31 -2.52 -15.08 2.01
N ALA A 32 -1.45 -14.88 2.78
CA ALA A 32 -0.18 -14.41 2.25
C ALA A 32 0.54 -15.45 1.39
N GLN A 33 0.35 -16.74 1.65
CA GLN A 33 0.96 -17.81 0.86
C GLN A 33 0.33 -17.83 -0.54
N ASP A 34 -0.99 -17.77 -0.64
CA ASP A 34 -1.73 -17.71 -1.89
C ASP A 34 -1.40 -16.44 -2.68
N MET A 35 -1.30 -15.30 -2.00
CA MET A 35 -0.89 -14.05 -2.63
C MET A 35 0.54 -14.14 -3.17
N ALA A 36 1.49 -14.65 -2.38
CA ALA A 36 2.87 -14.88 -2.82
C ALA A 36 2.94 -15.84 -4.02
N ASN A 37 2.14 -16.91 -4.03
CA ASN A 37 2.04 -17.84 -5.15
C ASN A 37 1.56 -17.12 -6.42
N LYS A 38 0.53 -16.26 -6.31
CA LYS A 38 0.04 -15.43 -7.42
C LYS A 38 1.10 -14.46 -7.93
N LEU A 39 1.86 -13.81 -7.05
CA LEU A 39 2.99 -12.96 -7.45
C LEU A 39 4.08 -13.75 -8.19
N GLY A 40 4.38 -14.97 -7.71
CA GLY A 40 5.30 -15.88 -8.38
C GLY A 40 4.89 -16.24 -9.80
N ASN A 41 3.59 -16.19 -10.14
CA ASN A 41 3.10 -16.43 -11.49
C ASN A 41 3.37 -15.26 -12.44
N ILE A 42 3.65 -14.05 -11.93
CA ILE A 42 4.00 -12.88 -12.75
C ILE A 42 5.41 -13.03 -13.32
N SER A 43 6.39 -13.35 -12.47
CA SER A 43 7.76 -13.61 -12.91
C SER A 43 8.56 -14.40 -11.88
N LYS A 44 9.67 -15.02 -12.32
CA LYS A 44 10.63 -15.68 -11.43
C LYS A 44 11.26 -14.73 -10.41
N ALA A 45 11.31 -13.42 -10.68
CA ALA A 45 11.87 -12.44 -9.75
C ALA A 45 11.05 -12.31 -8.45
N PHE A 46 9.79 -12.76 -8.45
CA PHE A 46 8.93 -12.81 -7.26
C PHE A 46 9.04 -14.14 -6.48
N LYS A 47 9.85 -15.11 -6.93
CA LYS A 47 9.99 -16.43 -6.32
C LYS A 47 11.27 -16.57 -5.50
N PHE A 48 11.48 -15.71 -4.51
CA PHE A 48 12.57 -15.85 -3.54
C PHE A 48 12.03 -16.36 -2.20
N ALA A 49 12.89 -17.01 -1.39
CA ALA A 49 12.50 -17.79 -0.22
C ALA A 49 11.58 -17.03 0.75
N ASP A 50 11.86 -15.75 0.98
CA ASP A 50 11.18 -14.96 2.02
C ASP A 50 10.02 -14.10 1.50
N VAL A 51 9.57 -14.30 0.25
CA VAL A 51 8.51 -13.45 -0.34
C VAL A 51 7.19 -13.55 0.43
N VAL A 52 6.86 -14.72 0.96
CA VAL A 52 5.64 -14.94 1.76
C VAL A 52 5.68 -14.09 3.03
N MET A 53 6.82 -14.06 3.73
CA MET A 53 6.99 -13.22 4.93
C MET A 53 6.84 -11.73 4.60
N LYS A 54 7.33 -11.30 3.44
CA LYS A 54 7.20 -9.89 3.01
C LYS A 54 5.76 -9.52 2.71
N VAL A 55 5.02 -10.41 2.05
CA VAL A 55 3.59 -10.23 1.81
C VAL A 55 2.83 -10.17 3.15
N GLU A 56 3.15 -11.06 4.10
CA GLU A 56 2.54 -11.05 5.43
C GLU A 56 2.83 -9.75 6.19
N LYS A 57 4.06 -9.25 6.14
CA LYS A 57 4.42 -7.97 6.78
C LYS A 57 3.71 -6.79 6.12
N VAL A 58 3.60 -6.75 4.80
CA VAL A 58 2.80 -5.73 4.11
C VAL A 58 1.34 -5.80 4.56
N ARG A 59 0.77 -7.00 4.68
CA ARG A 59 -0.60 -7.22 5.17
C ARG A 59 -0.77 -6.71 6.61
N GLU A 60 0.05 -7.16 7.55
CA GLU A 60 0.02 -6.74 8.96
C GLU A 60 0.15 -5.23 9.11
N LYS A 61 1.12 -4.62 8.42
CA LYS A 61 1.40 -3.18 8.51
C LYS A 61 0.38 -2.32 7.76
N SER A 62 -0.27 -2.86 6.74
CA SER A 62 -1.41 -2.19 6.10
C SER A 62 -2.62 -2.19 7.02
N ILE A 63 -2.89 -3.29 7.73
CA ILE A 63 -3.94 -3.34 8.78
C ILE A 63 -3.66 -2.28 9.84
N GLU A 64 -2.42 -2.22 10.35
CA GLU A 64 -2.00 -1.17 11.30
C GLU A 64 -2.25 0.25 10.75
N GLY A 65 -1.91 0.48 9.48
CA GLY A 65 -2.15 1.76 8.81
C GLY A 65 -3.62 2.15 8.72
N TYR A 66 -4.52 1.21 8.42
CA TYR A 66 -5.96 1.47 8.39
C TYR A 66 -6.55 1.69 9.78
N GLU A 67 -6.11 0.92 10.79
CA GLU A 67 -6.68 0.98 12.13
C GLU A 67 -6.20 2.18 12.95
N THR A 68 -4.95 2.59 12.74
CA THR A 68 -4.30 3.62 13.56
C THR A 68 -4.02 4.92 12.80
N GLY A 69 -4.08 4.89 11.47
CA GLY A 69 -3.60 5.97 10.61
C GLY A 69 -2.07 6.05 10.52
N ASN A 70 -1.32 5.21 11.23
CA ASN A 70 0.14 5.20 11.20
C ASN A 70 0.68 4.28 10.10
N TRP A 71 1.06 4.87 8.97
CA TRP A 71 1.68 4.16 7.84
C TRP A 71 3.19 4.06 7.92
N GLY A 72 3.83 4.63 8.95
CA GLY A 72 5.28 4.58 9.17
C GLY A 72 5.84 3.15 9.16
N PRO A 73 5.25 2.21 9.91
CA PRO A 73 5.71 0.82 9.93
C PRO A 73 5.69 0.14 8.55
N LEU A 74 4.70 0.45 7.69
CA LEU A 74 4.63 -0.11 6.34
C LEU A 74 5.78 0.41 5.46
N MET A 75 6.06 1.71 5.53
CA MET A 75 7.14 2.32 4.75
C MET A 75 8.52 1.81 5.22
N LEU A 76 8.71 1.69 6.54
CA LEU A 76 9.93 1.15 7.13
C LEU A 76 10.18 -0.32 6.76
N GLU A 77 9.12 -1.13 6.62
CA GLU A 77 9.25 -2.52 6.17
C GLU A 77 9.89 -2.57 4.78
N VAL A 78 9.44 -1.75 3.83
CA VAL A 78 10.01 -1.72 2.47
C VAL A 78 11.46 -1.21 2.48
N GLU A 79 11.76 -0.18 3.29
CA GLU A 79 13.12 0.31 3.48
C GLU A 79 14.04 -0.79 4.05
N SER A 80 13.54 -1.60 5.00
CA SER A 80 14.28 -2.70 5.61
C SER A 80 14.67 -3.80 4.60
N TRP A 81 13.86 -4.03 3.57
CA TRP A 81 14.17 -4.99 2.51
C TRP A 81 15.39 -4.57 1.73
N VAL A 82 15.47 -3.28 1.37
CA VAL A 82 16.61 -2.72 0.66
C VAL A 82 17.87 -2.75 1.51
N LEU A 83 17.75 -2.39 2.80
CA LEU A 83 18.86 -2.49 3.76
C LEU A 83 19.37 -3.92 3.96
N SER A 84 18.47 -4.90 3.81
CA SER A 84 18.79 -6.34 3.86
C SER A 84 19.37 -6.89 2.55
N GLY A 85 19.65 -6.01 1.56
CA GLY A 85 20.33 -6.37 0.31
C GLY A 85 19.40 -6.67 -0.88
N ILE A 86 18.10 -6.46 -0.75
CA ILE A 86 17.18 -6.59 -1.89
C ILE A 86 17.34 -5.38 -2.81
N ALA A 87 17.54 -5.63 -4.10
CA ALA A 87 17.60 -4.57 -5.09
C ALA A 87 16.35 -3.69 -5.03
N SER A 88 16.51 -2.36 -5.06
CA SER A 88 15.39 -1.41 -4.90
C SER A 88 14.25 -1.65 -5.89
N ALA A 89 14.57 -2.03 -7.13
CA ALA A 89 13.57 -2.39 -8.14
C ALA A 89 12.73 -3.62 -7.75
N VAL A 90 13.36 -4.63 -7.13
CA VAL A 90 12.66 -5.82 -6.63
C VAL A 90 11.80 -5.48 -5.42
N ALA A 91 12.33 -4.70 -4.47
CA ALA A 91 11.57 -4.26 -3.30
C ALA A 91 10.32 -3.46 -3.71
N LEU A 92 10.49 -2.49 -4.61
CA LEU A 92 9.39 -1.70 -5.17
C LEU A 92 8.40 -2.58 -5.95
N GLY A 93 8.91 -3.53 -6.75
CA GLY A 93 8.07 -4.46 -7.51
C GLY A 93 7.21 -5.35 -6.62
N VAL A 94 7.80 -5.97 -5.60
CA VAL A 94 7.07 -6.82 -4.63
C VAL A 94 6.03 -6.00 -3.87
N PHE A 95 6.42 -4.82 -3.38
CA PHE A 95 5.50 -3.94 -2.65
C PHE A 95 4.32 -3.52 -3.53
N SER A 96 4.60 -3.00 -4.73
CA SER A 96 3.59 -2.51 -5.66
C SER A 96 2.66 -3.63 -6.12
N ALA A 97 3.19 -4.81 -6.43
CA ALA A 97 2.39 -5.94 -6.87
C ALA A 97 1.51 -6.50 -5.75
N THR A 98 1.98 -6.50 -4.50
CA THR A 98 1.19 -6.89 -3.32
C THR A 98 0.00 -5.95 -3.11
N LEU A 99 0.25 -4.63 -3.12
CA LEU A 99 -0.81 -3.63 -3.00
C LEU A 99 -1.77 -3.66 -4.20
N GLY A 100 -1.25 -3.88 -5.41
CA GLY A 100 -2.07 -4.01 -6.61
C GLY A 100 -2.98 -5.23 -6.57
N ALA A 101 -2.47 -6.38 -6.11
CA ALA A 101 -3.26 -7.59 -5.92
C ALA A 101 -4.36 -7.38 -4.88
N TYR A 102 -4.06 -6.68 -3.77
CA TYR A 102 -5.07 -6.26 -2.81
C TYR A 102 -6.15 -5.37 -3.44
N ALA A 103 -5.76 -4.32 -4.16
CA ALA A 103 -6.70 -3.41 -4.80
C ALA A 103 -7.63 -4.13 -5.80
N LEU A 104 -7.11 -5.07 -6.57
CA LEU A 104 -7.89 -5.88 -7.52
C LEU A 104 -8.80 -6.91 -6.83
N SER A 105 -8.53 -7.27 -5.58
CA SER A 105 -9.38 -8.19 -4.79
C SER A 105 -10.58 -7.51 -4.14
N LEU A 106 -10.69 -6.17 -4.20
CA LEU A 106 -11.77 -5.42 -3.57
C LEU A 106 -13.10 -5.67 -4.29
N GLY A 107 -13.96 -6.49 -3.69
CA GLY A 107 -15.39 -6.55 -3.99
C GLY A 107 -16.19 -5.42 -3.31
N ALA A 108 -15.61 -4.23 -3.19
CA ALA A 108 -16.07 -3.16 -2.30
C ALA A 108 -16.88 -2.05 -3.02
N PRO A 109 -17.63 -1.21 -2.29
CA PRO A 109 -18.28 -0.02 -2.84
C PRO A 109 -17.28 0.93 -3.51
N ALA A 110 -17.72 1.67 -4.54
CA ALA A 110 -16.86 2.57 -5.33
C ALA A 110 -16.03 3.55 -4.49
N ILE A 111 -16.55 3.98 -3.32
CA ILE A 111 -15.86 4.88 -2.39
C ILE A 111 -14.61 4.23 -1.80
N ALA A 112 -14.71 2.97 -1.36
CA ALA A 112 -13.59 2.20 -0.81
C ALA A 112 -12.48 1.98 -1.85
N VAL A 113 -12.87 1.73 -3.11
CA VAL A 113 -11.93 1.63 -4.23
C VAL A 113 -11.18 2.94 -4.46
N GLY A 114 -11.87 4.09 -4.37
CA GLY A 114 -11.25 5.41 -4.47
C GLY A 114 -10.22 5.68 -3.36
N ILE A 115 -10.56 5.35 -2.11
CA ILE A 115 -9.65 5.47 -0.95
C ILE A 115 -8.38 4.64 -1.18
N VAL A 116 -8.54 3.37 -1.57
CA VAL A 116 -7.40 2.48 -1.81
C VAL A 116 -6.57 2.95 -2.99
N GLY A 117 -7.19 3.42 -4.07
CA GLY A 117 -6.47 3.96 -5.22
C GLY A 117 -5.55 5.13 -4.86
N ILE A 118 -6.05 6.08 -4.06
CA ILE A 118 -5.25 7.22 -3.58
C ILE A 118 -4.15 6.75 -2.63
N LEU A 119 -4.47 5.89 -1.65
CA LEU A 119 -3.48 5.37 -0.70
C LEU A 119 -2.35 4.59 -1.39
N LEU A 120 -2.69 3.69 -2.32
CA LEU A 120 -1.73 2.91 -3.09
C LEU A 120 -0.80 3.83 -3.88
N ALA A 121 -1.37 4.78 -4.63
CA ALA A 121 -0.59 5.76 -5.39
C ALA A 121 0.31 6.60 -4.46
N ALA A 122 -0.17 6.97 -3.28
CA ALA A 122 0.60 7.75 -2.31
C ALA A 122 1.77 6.96 -1.71
N VAL A 123 1.56 5.73 -1.25
CA VAL A 123 2.62 4.92 -0.62
C VAL A 123 3.65 4.45 -1.64
N VAL A 124 3.23 4.08 -2.85
CA VAL A 124 4.16 3.70 -3.93
C VAL A 124 4.89 4.93 -4.47
N GLY A 125 4.14 6.01 -4.77
CA GLY A 125 4.72 7.26 -5.28
C GLY A 125 5.73 7.88 -4.32
N ALA A 126 5.48 7.80 -3.01
CA ALA A 126 6.39 8.29 -1.98
C ALA A 126 7.75 7.57 -1.94
N LEU A 127 7.87 6.38 -2.54
CA LEU A 127 9.14 5.65 -2.71
C LEU A 127 9.88 6.03 -4.01
N ILE A 128 9.25 6.83 -4.88
CA ILE A 128 9.76 7.15 -6.22
C ILE A 128 10.10 8.64 -6.35
N ASP A 129 9.12 9.53 -6.19
CA ASP A 129 9.28 10.98 -6.38
C ASP A 129 8.20 11.72 -5.57
N ASP A 130 8.56 12.81 -4.90
CA ASP A 130 7.62 13.59 -4.10
C ASP A 130 6.54 14.30 -4.94
N LYS A 131 6.76 14.47 -6.25
CA LYS A 131 5.78 15.01 -7.20
C LYS A 131 4.48 14.21 -7.27
N PHE A 132 4.52 12.90 -6.98
CA PHE A 132 3.29 12.09 -6.96
C PHE A 132 2.34 12.53 -5.85
N ALA A 133 2.86 12.88 -4.67
CA ALA A 133 2.05 13.41 -3.58
C ALA A 133 1.44 14.77 -3.95
N ASP A 134 2.22 15.62 -4.61
CA ASP A 134 1.76 16.89 -5.13
C ASP A 134 0.63 16.72 -6.17
N ALA A 135 0.77 15.78 -7.10
CA ALA A 135 -0.25 15.47 -8.11
C ALA A 135 -1.56 14.97 -7.48
N LEU A 136 -1.47 14.04 -6.52
CA LEU A 136 -2.64 13.52 -5.80
C LEU A 136 -3.42 14.65 -5.10
N ASN A 137 -2.71 15.56 -4.44
CA ASN A 137 -3.35 16.68 -3.74
C ASN A 137 -3.94 17.74 -4.69
N LYS A 138 -3.26 18.05 -5.79
CA LYS A 138 -3.66 19.12 -6.73
C LYS A 138 -4.76 18.69 -7.68
N GLU A 139 -4.70 17.46 -8.19
CA GLU A 139 -5.52 17.04 -9.34
C GLU A 139 -6.64 16.08 -8.96
N ILE A 140 -6.41 15.23 -7.94
CA ILE A 140 -7.31 14.12 -7.62
C ILE A 140 -8.17 14.41 -6.38
N ILE A 141 -7.54 14.66 -5.23
CA ILE A 141 -8.26 14.86 -3.96
C ILE A 141 -9.04 16.16 -3.99
N LYS A 142 -8.40 17.22 -4.52
CA LYS A 142 -8.84 18.63 -4.54
C LYS A 142 -9.14 19.17 -3.13
N PRO A 143 -8.47 20.25 -2.69
CA PRO A 143 -8.80 20.88 -1.41
C PRO A 143 -10.24 21.41 -1.44
N ALA A 144 -10.97 21.28 -0.33
CA ALA A 144 -12.27 21.91 -0.17
C ALA A 144 -12.11 23.42 -0.38
N HIS A 145 -12.78 23.95 -1.41
CA HIS A 145 -12.82 25.38 -1.74
C HIS A 145 -13.69 26.14 -0.75
#